data_AF-A0A838LW25-F1
#
_entry.id   AF-A0A838LW25-F1
#
_cell.length_a   1.000
_cell.length_b   1.000
_cell.length_c   1.000
_cell.angle_alpha   90.00
_cell.angle_beta   90.00
_cell.angle_gamma   90.00
#
_symmetry.space_group_name_H-M   'P 1'
#
loop_
_entity.id
_entity.type
_entity.pdbx_description
1 polymer ?
#
loop_
_entity_poly.entity_id
_entity_poly.type
_entity_poly.pdbx_seq_one_letter_code
_entity_poly.pdbx_strand_id
1 'polypeptide(L)' 'MTGRLSEATRAQTPEVSWKEVIGFRNVAVHAYFSVDWRIVFVTVIDDLPLLKRSVAMQLDRCK' A
#
# COMPACT_ATOMS: atom_id res chain seq x y z
N MET A 1 0.75 -6.09 -8.10
CA MET A 1 1.59 -7.02 -7.32
C MET A 1 1.14 -7.15 -5.86
N THR A 2 0.57 -6.10 -5.24
CA THR A 2 0.00 -6.16 -3.87
C THR A 2 -1.14 -7.15 -3.66
N GLY A 3 -2.00 -7.38 -4.68
CA GLY A 3 -3.07 -8.39 -4.60
C GLY A 3 -2.61 -9.86 -4.63
N ARG A 4 -1.30 -10.13 -4.78
CA ARG A 4 -0.71 -11.48 -4.75
C ARG A 4 -0.14 -11.86 -3.38
N LEU A 5 -0.19 -10.95 -2.40
CA LEU A 5 0.22 -11.27 -1.04
C LEU A 5 -0.78 -12.28 -0.44
N SER A 6 -0.26 -13.29 0.24
CA SER A 6 -1.10 -14.26 0.95
C SER A 6 -1.91 -13.57 2.04
N GLU A 7 -3.06 -14.14 2.41
CA GLU A 7 -3.85 -13.62 3.53
C GLU A 7 -3.05 -13.65 4.84
N ALA A 8 -2.23 -14.68 5.04
CA ALA A 8 -1.35 -14.79 6.20
C ALA A 8 -0.33 -13.64 6.28
N THR A 9 0.22 -13.19 5.15
CA THR A 9 1.13 -12.04 5.12
C THR A 9 0.40 -10.74 5.44
N ARG A 10 -0.82 -10.57 4.92
CA ARG A 10 -1.65 -9.39 5.19
C ARG A 10 -2.09 -9.34 6.66
N ALA A 11 -2.46 -10.48 7.24
CA ALA A 11 -2.85 -10.61 8.64
C ALA A 11 -1.71 -10.28 9.63
N GLN A 12 -0.44 -10.37 9.20
CA GLN A 12 0.71 -10.00 10.04
C GLN A 12 0.97 -8.49 10.10
N THR A 13 0.26 -7.70 9.30
CA THR A 13 0.32 -6.21 9.29
C THR A 13 -1.09 -5.63 9.28
N PRO A 14 -1.88 -5.84 10.34
CA PRO A 14 -3.26 -5.37 10.41
C PRO A 14 -3.37 -3.85 10.44
N GLU A 15 -2.29 -3.13 10.78
CA GLU A 15 -2.22 -1.67 10.72
C GLU A 15 -2.23 -1.12 9.28
N VAL A 16 -1.98 -1.97 8.28
CA VAL A 16 -2.05 -1.61 6.87
C VAL A 16 -3.44 -1.93 6.32
N SER A 17 -4.11 -0.91 5.81
CA SER A 17 -5.35 -1.06 5.04
C SER A 17 -5.07 -1.61 3.64
N TRP A 18 -4.88 -2.93 3.54
CA TRP A 18 -4.51 -3.60 2.28
C TRP A 18 -5.51 -3.36 1.15
N LYS A 19 -6.80 -3.21 1.47
CA LYS A 19 -7.85 -2.91 0.49
C LYS A 19 -7.62 -1.56 -0.17
N GLU A 20 -7.26 -0.54 0.60
CA GLU A 20 -6.97 0.81 0.08
C GLU A 20 -5.68 0.81 -0.74
N VAL A 21 -4.63 0.12 -0.27
CA VAL A 21 -3.36 0.00 -1.02
C VAL A 21 -3.59 -0.66 -2.39
N ILE A 22 -4.38 -1.74 -2.44
CA ILE A 22 -4.71 -2.42 -3.71
C ILE A 22 -5.56 -1.51 -4.60
N GLY A 23 -6.55 -0.83 -4.05
CA GLY A 23 -7.42 0.11 -4.77
C GLY A 23 -6.62 1.26 -5.38
N PHE A 24 -5.81 1.94 -4.57
CA PHE A 24 -4.93 3.01 -5.02
C PHE A 24 -3.99 2.54 -6.13
N ARG A 25 -3.34 1.38 -5.97
CA ARG A 25 -2.47 0.80 -7.01
C ARG A 25 -3.22 0.54 -8.31
N ASN A 26 -4.47 0.07 -8.26
CA ASN A 26 -5.25 -0.17 -9.46
C ASN A 26 -5.57 1.13 -10.20
N VAL A 27 -5.97 2.17 -9.46
CA VAL A 27 -6.21 3.50 -10.02
C VAL A 27 -4.91 4.10 -10.59
N ALA A 28 -3.82 4.07 -9.83
CA ALA A 28 -2.54 4.63 -10.24
C ALA A 28 -1.92 3.94 -11.46
N VAL A 29 -2.24 2.67 -11.73
CA VAL A 29 -1.72 1.96 -12.91
C VAL A 29 -2.66 2.06 -14.11
N HIS A 30 -3.98 2.05 -13.91
CA HIS A 30 -4.95 1.92 -14.99
C HIS A 30 -5.72 3.21 -15.32
N ALA A 31 -5.74 4.18 -14.42
CA ALA A 31 -6.52 5.41 -14.53
C ALA A 31 -5.70 6.66 -14.15
N TYR A 32 -4.36 6.60 -14.22
CA TYR A 32 -3.46 7.67 -13.78
C TYR A 32 -3.74 9.03 -14.42
N PHE A 33 -4.29 9.05 -15.63
CA PHE A 33 -4.66 10.25 -16.37
C PHE A 33 -5.88 11.00 -15.79
N SER A 34 -6.67 10.35 -14.94
CA SER A 34 -7.89 10.90 -14.34
C SER A 34 -7.81 11.07 -12.82
N VAL A 35 -6.62 10.93 -12.24
CA VAL A 35 -6.46 10.99 -10.78
C VAL A 35 -6.34 12.44 -10.32
N ASP A 36 -6.99 12.77 -9.20
CA ASP A 36 -6.74 14.03 -8.50
C ASP A 36 -5.33 13.99 -7.87
N TRP A 37 -4.43 14.78 -8.44
CA TRP A 37 -3.03 14.87 -7.99
C TRP A 37 -2.88 15.32 -6.54
N ARG A 38 -3.85 16.05 -5.98
CA ARG A 38 -3.80 16.43 -4.56
C ARG A 38 -3.94 15.21 -3.66
N ILE A 39 -4.82 14.27 -4.03
CA ILE A 39 -4.98 13.01 -3.31
C ILE A 39 -3.69 12.19 -3.41
N VAL A 40 -3.10 12.09 -4.60
CA VAL A 40 -1.81 11.39 -4.79
C VAL A 40 -0.73 12.00 -3.91
N PHE A 41 -0.62 13.33 -3.89
CA PHE A 41 0.38 14.02 -3.09
C PHE A 41 0.21 13.76 -1.59
N VAL A 42 -1.01 13.89 -1.08
CA VAL A 42 -1.33 13.57 0.33
C VAL A 42 -0.99 12.12 0.65
N THR A 43 -1.42 11.16 -0.19
CA THR A 43 -1.12 9.74 0.03
C THR A 43 0.38 9.44 0.03
N VAL A 44 1.17 10.13 -0.80
CA VAL A 44 2.64 9.96 -0.83
C VAL A 44 3.29 10.52 0.45
N ILE A 45 2.80 11.63 0.99
CA ILE A 45 3.38 12.27 2.17
C ILE A 45 2.93 11.59 3.46
N ASP A 46 1.65 11.25 3.58
CA ASP A 46 1.05 10.83 4.84
C ASP A 46 1.00 9.29 4.96
N ASP A 47 0.52 8.60 3.93
CA ASP A 47 0.21 7.16 4.00
C ASP A 47 1.40 6.28 3.60
N LEU A 48 2.14 6.67 2.55
CA LEU A 48 3.23 5.87 2.00
C LEU A 48 4.37 5.60 3.01
N PRO A 49 4.76 6.55 3.91
CA PRO A 49 5.78 6.27 4.92
C PRO A 49 5.34 5.21 5.93
N LEU A 50 4.05 5.19 6.32
CA LEU A 50 3.49 4.15 7.19
C LEU A 50 3.58 2.78 6.52
N LEU A 51 3.13 2.69 5.27
CA LEU A 51 3.20 1.46 4.49
C LEU A 51 4.64 0.95 4.34
N LYS A 52 5.60 1.85 4.07
CA LYS A 52 7.02 1.50 3.96
C LYS A 52 7.56 0.89 5.25
N ARG A 53 7.19 1.45 6.41
CA ARG A 53 7.62 0.92 7.72
C ARG A 53 7.06 -0.47 7.98
N SER A 54 5.77 -0.69 7.75
CA SER A 54 5.15 -2.00 7.94
C SER A 54 5.77 -3.07 7.04
N VAL A 55 6.05 -2.74 5.77
CA VAL A 55 6.74 -3.66 4.85
C VAL A 55 8.15 -3.98 5.31
N ALA A 56 8.92 -2.97 5.78
CA ALA A 56 10.27 -3.21 6.29
C ALA A 56 10.25 -4.13 7.51
N MET A 57 9.35 -3.91 8.47
CA MET A 57 9.21 -4.78 9.65
C MET A 57 8.87 -6.23 9.27
N GLN A 58 8.02 -6.44 8.25
CA GLN A 58 7.72 -7.78 7.75
C GLN A 58 8.93 -8.47 7.13
N LEU A 59 9.71 -7.73 6.33
CA LEU A 59 10.92 -8.29 5.71
C LEU A 59 11.97 -8.67 6.75
N ASP A 60 12.12 -7.88 7.82
CA ASP A 60 13.03 -8.20 8.91
C ASP A 60 12.58 -9.43 9.72
N ARG A 61 11.27 -9.69 9.82
CA ARG A 61 10.73 -10.90 10.46
C ARG A 61 10.87 -12.17 9.64
N CYS A 62 11.09 -12.06 8.33
CA CYS A 62 11.30 -13.20 7.43
C CYS A 62 12.78 -13.61 7.28
N LYS A 63 13.71 -12.88 7.92
CA LYS A 63 15.11 -13.30 8.06
C LYS A 63 15.27 -14.20 9.28
#